data_AF-A0A855K9P2-F1
#
_entry.id   AF-A0A855K9P2-F1
#
_cell.length_a   1.000
_cell.length_b   1.000
_cell.length_c   1.000
_cell.angle_alpha   90.00
_cell.angle_beta   90.00
_cell.angle_gamma   90.00
#
_symmetry.space_group_name_H-M   'P 1'
#
loop_
_entity.id
_entity.type
_entity.pdbx_description
1 polymer ?
#
loop_
_entity_poly.entity_id
_entity_poly.type
_entity_poly.pdbx_seq_one_letter_code
_entity_poly.pdbx_strand_id
1 'polypeptide(L)'
;FNLSPSAVVLPVVPMFHAASWGLPFAGALAGAKFVYAAVNDPAVLCRLMNQEKVTHSAGVPTVWLALFGHIDATGEVPRFLSQVTIGSSAA
;
A
#
# COMPACT_ATOMS: atom_id res chain seq x y z
N PHE A 1 -1.97 -10.61 7.21
CA PHE A 1 -2.46 -10.14 5.90
C PHE A 1 -3.47 -11.15 5.39
N ASN A 2 -4.69 -10.75 5.06
CA ASN A 2 -5.72 -11.62 4.49
C ASN A 2 -5.47 -11.85 2.98
N LEU A 3 -4.28 -12.38 2.64
CA LEU A 3 -3.89 -12.54 1.25
C LEU A 3 -4.63 -13.73 0.62
N SER A 4 -5.08 -13.50 -0.61
CA SER A 4 -5.77 -14.46 -1.47
C SER A 4 -5.36 -14.21 -2.92
N PRO A 5 -5.71 -15.09 -3.87
CA PRO A 5 -5.43 -14.87 -5.29
C PRO A 5 -6.07 -13.59 -5.86
N SER A 6 -7.13 -13.08 -5.22
CA SER A 6 -7.78 -11.81 -5.58
C SER A 6 -7.12 -10.58 -4.94
N ALA A 7 -6.12 -10.76 -4.07
CA ALA A 7 -5.43 -9.64 -3.43
C ALA A 7 -4.51 -8.92 -4.43
N VAL A 8 -4.60 -7.59 -4.41
CA VAL A 8 -3.69 -6.66 -5.09
C VAL A 8 -2.95 -5.86 -4.03
N VAL A 9 -1.64 -6.07 -3.93
CA VAL A 9 -0.78 -5.57 -2.86
C VAL A 9 0.12 -4.46 -3.38
N LEU A 10 0.05 -3.28 -2.76
CA LEU A 10 0.98 -2.18 -2.98
C LEU A 10 1.82 -1.96 -1.70
N PRO A 11 3.03 -2.52 -1.61
CA PRO A 11 3.92 -2.27 -0.48
C PRO A 11 4.54 -0.87 -0.62
N VAL A 12 4.25 0.02 0.33
CA VAL A 12 4.85 1.37 0.39
C VAL A 12 6.11 1.39 1.25
N VAL A 13 6.25 0.43 2.17
CA VAL A 13 7.50 0.23 2.92
C VAL A 13 8.60 -0.28 1.97
N PRO A 14 9.81 0.33 1.98
CA PRO A 14 10.91 -0.10 1.13
C PRO A 14 11.22 -1.60 1.28
N MET A 15 11.41 -2.30 0.15
CA MET A 15 11.57 -3.77 0.16
C MET A 15 12.84 -4.26 0.86
N PHE A 16 13.85 -3.39 1.04
CA PHE A 16 15.05 -3.73 1.81
C PHE A 16 14.83 -3.68 3.33
N HIS A 17 13.71 -3.10 3.80
CA HIS A 17 13.39 -3.03 5.22
C HIS A 17 12.71 -4.33 5.70
N ALA A 18 13.05 -4.80 6.90
CA ALA A 18 12.56 -6.07 7.46
C ALA A 18 11.02 -6.17 7.49
N ALA A 19 10.32 -5.05 7.72
CA ALA A 19 8.86 -5.00 7.71
C ALA A 19 8.21 -5.36 6.35
N SER A 20 8.97 -5.32 5.24
CA SER A 20 8.50 -5.72 3.91
C SER A 20 8.94 -7.13 3.50
N TRP A 21 9.89 -7.75 4.20
CA TRP A 21 10.52 -8.99 3.72
C TRP A 21 9.57 -10.17 3.60
N GLY A 22 8.56 -10.26 4.47
CA GLY A 22 7.57 -11.33 4.42
C GLY A 22 6.62 -11.23 3.22
N LEU A 23 6.39 -10.02 2.69
CA LEU A 23 5.37 -9.78 1.67
C LEU A 23 5.63 -10.52 0.37
N PRO A 24 6.82 -10.44 -0.27
CA PRO A 24 7.08 -11.16 -1.52
C PRO A 24 6.81 -12.67 -1.43
N PHE A 25 7.22 -13.30 -0.33
CA PHE A 25 7.01 -14.74 -0.13
C PHE A 25 5.54 -15.06 0.13
N ALA A 26 4.89 -14.34 1.05
CA ALA A 26 3.48 -14.57 1.38
C ALA A 26 2.55 -14.28 0.18
N GLY A 27 2.83 -13.21 -0.57
CA GLY A 27 2.06 -12.86 -1.77
C GLY A 27 2.27 -13.85 -2.91
N ALA A 28 3.50 -14.32 -3.13
CA ALA A 28 3.75 -15.38 -4.11
C ALA A 28 3.03 -16.68 -3.74
N LEU A 29 3.10 -17.10 -2.48
CA LEU A 29 2.38 -18.28 -1.97
C LEU A 29 0.86 -18.16 -2.12
N ALA A 30 0.32 -16.96 -1.91
CA ALA A 30 -1.12 -16.69 -2.03
C ALA A 30 -1.60 -16.44 -3.48
N GLY A 31 -0.68 -16.31 -4.45
CA GLY A 31 -1.02 -15.92 -5.82
C GLY A 31 -1.48 -14.46 -5.97
N ALA A 32 -1.05 -13.57 -5.06
CA ALA A 32 -1.43 -12.17 -5.07
C ALA A 32 -0.69 -11.35 -6.14
N LYS A 33 -1.37 -10.34 -6.70
CA LYS A 33 -0.76 -9.36 -7.61
C LYS A 33 0.03 -8.33 -6.81
N PHE A 34 1.26 -8.02 -7.24
CA PHE A 34 2.05 -6.91 -6.71
C PHE A 34 2.01 -5.69 -7.62
N VAL A 35 1.85 -4.52 -7.01
CA VAL A 35 1.95 -3.20 -7.66
C VAL A 35 3.02 -2.43 -6.93
N TYR A 36 4.00 -1.88 -7.66
CA TYR A 36 5.11 -1.13 -7.06
C TYR A 36 5.05 0.33 -7.45
N ALA A 37 5.43 1.20 -6.52
CA ALA A 37 5.64 2.62 -6.74
C ALA A 37 7.10 2.96 -6.44
N ALA A 38 7.71 3.82 -7.27
CA ALA A 38 9.07 4.30 -7.05
C ALA A 38 9.15 5.44 -6.03
N VAL A 39 8.01 6.10 -5.78
CA VAL A 39 7.90 7.27 -4.90
C VAL A 39 6.67 7.14 -4.01
N ASN A 40 6.74 7.77 -2.83
CA ASN A 40 5.66 7.78 -1.84
C ASN A 40 4.83 9.07 -1.89
N ASP A 41 4.78 9.72 -3.05
CA ASP A 41 3.92 10.89 -3.28
C ASP A 41 2.43 10.50 -3.19
N PRO A 42 1.60 11.19 -2.39
CA PRO A 42 0.25 10.76 -2.11
C PRO A 42 -0.67 10.77 -3.34
N ALA A 43 -0.47 11.69 -4.29
CA ALA A 43 -1.26 11.74 -5.52
C ALA A 43 -0.90 10.56 -6.45
N VAL A 44 0.40 10.26 -6.57
CA VAL A 44 0.89 9.09 -7.32
C VAL A 44 0.33 7.80 -6.72
N LEU A 45 0.42 7.65 -5.39
CA LEU A 45 -0.08 6.47 -4.68
C LEU A 45 -1.59 6.31 -4.83
N CYS A 46 -2.39 7.35 -4.60
CA CYS A 46 -3.85 7.29 -4.74
C CYS A 46 -4.28 6.88 -6.16
N ARG A 47 -3.66 7.50 -7.18
CA ARG A 47 -3.91 7.16 -8.58
C ARG A 47 -3.55 5.71 -8.88
N LEU A 48 -2.38 5.22 -8.46
CA LEU A 48 -1.97 3.82 -8.63
C LEU A 48 -2.92 2.86 -7.93
N MET A 49 -3.34 3.18 -6.70
CA MET A 49 -4.30 2.37 -5.95
C MET A 49 -5.63 2.23 -6.70
N ASN A 50 -6.11 3.32 -7.31
CA ASN A 50 -7.33 3.33 -8.10
C ASN A 50 -7.19 2.59 -9.44
N GLN A 51 -6.11 2.85 -10.19
CA GLN A 51 -5.86 2.24 -11.50
C GLN A 51 -5.68 0.72 -11.41
N GLU A 52 -4.91 0.27 -10.42
CA GLU A 52 -4.56 -1.14 -10.28
C GLU A 52 -5.51 -1.93 -9.39
N LYS A 53 -6.53 -1.26 -8.82
CA LYS A 53 -7.49 -1.81 -7.85
C LYS A 53 -6.81 -2.42 -6.63
N VAL A 54 -5.88 -1.67 -6.04
CA VAL A 54 -5.15 -2.09 -4.84
C VAL A 54 -6.12 -2.33 -3.69
N THR A 55 -5.99 -3.49 -3.04
CA THR A 55 -6.83 -3.93 -1.92
C THR A 55 -6.07 -3.92 -0.60
N HIS A 56 -4.77 -4.21 -0.66
CA HIS A 56 -3.90 -4.32 0.49
C HIS A 56 -2.71 -3.39 0.34
N SER A 57 -2.33 -2.72 1.42
CA SER A 57 -1.08 -1.96 1.45
C SER A 57 -0.42 -2.03 2.82
N ALA A 58 0.88 -1.73 2.83
CA ALA A 58 1.70 -1.68 4.04
C ALA A 58 2.57 -0.43 3.99
N GLY A 59 2.58 0.35 5.07
CA GLY A 59 3.25 1.65 5.13
C GLY A 59 3.50 2.11 6.56
N VAL A 60 4.30 3.16 6.71
CA VAL A 60 4.54 3.85 7.99
C VAL A 60 3.51 4.98 8.20
N PRO A 61 3.28 5.47 9.44
CA PRO A 61 2.27 6.49 9.72
C PRO A 61 2.34 7.75 8.83
N THR A 62 3.54 8.24 8.53
CA THR A 62 3.74 9.48 7.76
C THR A 62 3.21 9.41 6.32
N VAL A 63 3.30 8.25 5.67
CA VAL A 63 2.74 8.02 4.33
C VAL A 63 1.21 8.14 4.37
N TRP A 64 0.58 7.56 5.39
CA TRP A 64 -0.88 7.58 5.54
C TRP A 64 -1.39 8.98 5.85
N LEU A 65 -0.69 9.73 6.72
CA LEU A 65 -1.00 11.13 6.98
C LEU A 65 -0.93 11.99 5.72
N ALA A 66 0.10 11.79 4.88
CA ALA A 66 0.21 12.48 3.60
C ALA A 66 -0.94 12.11 2.64
N LEU A 67 -1.33 10.84 2.60
CA LEU A 67 -2.47 10.38 1.81
C LEU A 67 -3.80 10.96 2.30
N PHE A 68 -4.02 11.05 3.62
CA PHE A 68 -5.19 11.72 4.18
C PHE A 68 -5.22 13.21 3.82
N GLY A 69 -4.10 13.91 3.91
CA GLY A 69 -4.01 15.31 3.47
C GLY A 69 -4.34 15.48 1.98
N HIS A 70 -3.95 14.52 1.13
CA HIS A 70 -4.36 14.52 -0.28
C HIS A 70 -5.87 14.30 -0.44
N ILE A 71 -6.45 13.33 0.28
CA ILE A 71 -7.90 13.05 0.26
C ILE A 71 -8.69 14.29 0.67
N ASP A 72 -8.29 14.96 1.76
CA ASP A 72 -8.96 16.16 2.26
C ASP A 72 -8.89 17.32 1.25
N ALA A 73 -7.79 17.44 0.51
CA ALA A 73 -7.58 18.50 -0.47
C ALA A 73 -8.30 18.25 -1.81
N THR A 74 -8.42 17.01 -2.27
CA THR A 74 -8.90 16.68 -3.63
C THR A 74 -10.22 15.94 -3.66
N GLY A 75 -10.63 15.32 -2.56
CA GLY A 75 -11.73 14.36 -2.50
C GLY A 75 -11.44 13.03 -3.22
N GLU A 76 -10.24 12.83 -3.77
CA GLU A 76 -9.87 11.57 -4.40
C GLU A 76 -9.48 10.55 -3.32
N VAL A 77 -10.19 9.42 -3.30
CA VAL A 77 -9.97 8.34 -2.35
C VAL A 77 -9.50 7.07 -3.05
N PRO A 78 -8.68 6.23 -2.40
CA PRO A 78 -8.31 4.90 -2.91
C PRO A 78 -9.50 3.94 -2.77
N ARG A 79 -10.36 3.88 -3.80
CA ARG A 79 -11.70 3.27 -3.73
C ARG A 79 -11.73 1.78 -3.40
N PHE A 80 -10.65 1.07 -3.71
CA PHE A 80 -10.55 -0.39 -3.58
C PHE A 80 -9.75 -0.84 -2.35
N LEU A 81 -9.06 0.11 -1.68
CA LEU A 81 -8.20 -0.20 -0.56
C LEU A 81 -9.06 -0.59 0.64
N SER A 82 -8.94 -1.84 1.08
CA SER A 82 -9.75 -2.41 2.16
C SER A 82 -8.94 -2.75 3.41
N GLN A 83 -7.63 -2.97 3.26
CA GLN A 83 -6.77 -3.28 4.38
C GLN A 83 -5.42 -2.56 4.29
N VAL A 84 -5.09 -1.86 5.37
CA VAL A 84 -3.79 -1.20 5.55
C VAL A 84 -3.12 -1.76 6.79
N THR A 85 -1.92 -2.29 6.62
CA THR A 85 -1.06 -2.68 7.75
C THR A 85 -0.08 -1.54 8.02
N ILE A 86 -0.11 -1.01 9.24
CA ILE A 86 0.81 0.04 9.68
C ILE A 86 1.86 -0.61 10.58
N GLY A 87 3.12 -0.58 10.16
CA GLY A 87 4.25 -1.14 10.91
C GLY A 87 5.30 -0.07 11.17
N SER A 88 5.95 -0.15 12.33
CA SER A 88 7.00 0.75 12.85
C SER A 88 6.66 2.26 12.80
N SER A 89 6.71 2.91 13.95
CA SER A 89 6.78 4.37 14.03
C SER A 89 8.24 4.79 14.26
N ALA A 90 8.79 5.62 13.38
CA ALA A 90 9.82 6.56 13.79
C ALA A 90 9.14 7.92 13.88
N ALA A 91 9.31 8.59 15.02
CA ALA A 91 8.95 9.99 15.20
C ALA A 91 9.76 10.87 14.26
#